data_AF-A0A519I9D9-F1
#
_entry.id   AF-A0A519I9D9-F1
#
_cell.length_a   1.000
_cell.length_b   1.000
_cell.length_c   1.000
_cell.angle_alpha   90.00
_cell.angle_beta   90.00
_cell.angle_gamma   90.00
#
_symmetry.space_group_name_H-M   'P 1'
#
loop_
_entity.id
_entity.type
_entity.pdbx_description
1 polymer ?
#
loop_
_entity_poly.entity_id
_entity_poly.type
_entity_poly.pdbx_seq_one_letter_code
_entity_poly.pdbx_strand_id
1 'polypeptide(L)' 'MAPGKHTVESKAENTDKIEVDAQPGMLYYIWQEVKMGVLGARNKLQLVSEADGKKGVSETKLAETK' A
#
# COMPACT_ATOMS: atom_id res chain seq x y z
N MET A 1 -6.49 3.38 -12.74
CA MET A 1 -7.17 2.15 -12.29
C MET A 1 -8.64 2.33 -12.59
N ALA A 2 -9.30 1.35 -13.21
CA ALA A 2 -10.75 1.43 -13.41
C ALA A 2 -11.45 1.43 -12.04
N PRO A 3 -12.61 2.09 -11.88
CA PRO A 3 -13.41 1.94 -10.67
C PRO A 3 -13.82 0.49 -10.41
N GLY A 4 -14.11 0.16 -9.15
CA GLY A 4 -14.56 -1.16 -8.70
C GLY A 4 -13.55 -1.90 -7.83
N LYS A 5 -13.84 -3.17 -7.56
CA LYS A 5 -13.02 -4.02 -6.68
C LYS A 5 -11.73 -4.45 -7.36
N HIS A 6 -10.63 -4.30 -6.63
CA HIS A 6 -9.32 -4.79 -7.01
C HIS A 6 -8.64 -5.46 -5.84
N THR A 7 -7.86 -6.49 -6.13
CA THR A 7 -7.01 -7.16 -5.14
C THR A 7 -5.57 -6.76 -5.40
N VAL A 8 -4.91 -6.24 -4.37
CA VAL A 8 -3.46 -6.02 -4.37
C VAL A 8 -2.83 -7.16 -3.58
N GLU A 9 -1.85 -7.81 -4.17
CA GLU A 9 -1.13 -8.94 -3.58
C GLU A 9 0.36 -8.65 -3.54
N SER A 10 0.97 -8.92 -2.40
CA SER A 10 2.42 -8.83 -2.23
C SER A 10 2.96 -10.21 -1.86
N LYS A 11 4.07 -10.60 -2.49
CA LYS A 11 4.69 -11.91 -2.30
C LYS A 11 6.10 -11.77 -1.73
N ALA A 12 6.32 -12.43 -0.60
CA ALA A 12 7.60 -12.61 0.07
C ALA A 12 7.63 -14.03 0.66
N GLU A 13 8.20 -14.24 1.86
CA GLU A 13 8.02 -15.52 2.58
C GLU A 13 6.54 -15.84 2.83
N ASN A 14 5.70 -14.81 3.02
CA ASN A 14 4.24 -14.93 2.98
C ASN A 14 3.64 -14.23 1.76
N THR A 15 2.39 -14.59 1.46
CA THR A 15 1.55 -13.82 0.54
C THR A 15 0.54 -13.04 1.36
N ASP A 16 0.54 -11.72 1.23
CA ASP A 16 -0.43 -10.84 1.87
C ASP A 16 -1.30 -10.16 0.80
N LYS A 17 -2.60 -10.03 1.08
CA LYS A 17 -3.59 -9.53 0.13
C LYS A 17 -4.48 -8.49 0.78
N ILE A 18 -4.82 -7.46 0.03
CA ILE A 18 -5.83 -6.48 0.43
C ILE A 18 -6.76 -6.18 -0.73
N GLU A 19 -8.05 -6.04 -0.44
CA GLU A 19 -9.05 -5.61 -1.41
C GLU A 19 -9.28 -4.11 -1.29
N VAL A 20 -9.37 -3.43 -2.42
CA VAL A 20 -9.69 -2.01 -2.52
C VAL A 20 -10.85 -1.86 -3.49
N ASP A 21 -11.94 -1.25 -3.03
CA ASP A 21 -13.05 -0.86 -3.88
C ASP A 21 -12.83 0.58 -4.36
N ALA A 22 -12.17 0.72 -5.52
CA ALA A 22 -11.72 1.98 -6.06
C ALA A 22 -12.90 2.80 -6.58
N GLN A 23 -13.15 3.96 -5.98
CA GLN A 23 -14.16 4.91 -6.47
C GLN A 23 -13.55 5.91 -7.47
N PRO A 24 -14.33 6.41 -8.45
CA PRO A 24 -13.84 7.44 -9.37
C PRO A 24 -13.34 8.68 -8.63
N GLY A 25 -12.15 9.17 -9.01
CA GLY A 25 -11.57 10.40 -8.44
C GLY A 25 -10.98 10.26 -7.03
N MET A 26 -11.00 9.07 -6.42
CA MET A 26 -10.41 8.84 -5.10
C MET A 26 -8.98 8.32 -5.19
N LEU A 27 -8.16 8.69 -4.20
CA LEU A 27 -6.82 8.15 -4.00
C LEU A 27 -6.83 7.20 -2.79
N TYR A 28 -6.20 6.03 -2.95
CA TYR A 28 -6.04 5.04 -1.90
C TYR A 28 -4.55 4.82 -1.66
N TYR A 29 -4.18 4.73 -0.39
CA TYR A 29 -2.79 4.59 0.03
C TYR A 29 -2.63 3.24 0.73
N ILE A 30 -1.72 2.43 0.20
CA ILE A 30 -1.41 1.12 0.77
C ILE A 30 0.02 1.16 1.31
N TRP A 31 0.16 0.99 2.62
CA TRP A 31 1.46 0.82 3.24
C TRP A 31 1.87 -0.65 3.17
N GLN A 32 3.04 -0.92 2.60
CA GLN A 32 3.67 -2.23 2.66
C GLN A 32 4.75 -2.23 3.74
N GLU A 33 4.46 -2.85 4.87
CA GLU A 33 5.41 -2.99 5.97
C GLU A 33 6.24 -4.26 5.80
N VAL A 34 7.55 -4.15 5.97
CA VAL A 34 8.45 -5.31 6.06
C VAL A 34 8.38 -5.86 7.48
N LYS A 35 8.19 -7.17 7.60
CA LYS A 35 8.24 -7.92 8.86
C LYS A 35 9.35 -8.96 8.77
N MET A 36 9.92 -9.35 9.90
CA MET A 36 10.84 -10.51 9.92
C MET A 36 10.02 -11.79 10.01
N GLY A 37 10.29 -12.71 9.08
CA GLY A 37 9.78 -14.09 9.08
C GLY A 37 10.77 -15.05 9.71
N VAL A 38 10.51 -16.35 9.50
CA VAL A 38 11.35 -17.43 10.03
C VAL A 38 12.59 -17.65 9.16
N LEU A 39 12.44 -17.50 7.84
CA LEU A 39 13.48 -17.77 6.85
C LEU A 39 13.92 -16.50 6.10
N GLY A 40 13.15 -15.42 6.14
CA GLY A 40 13.45 -14.17 5.48
C GLY A 40 12.44 -13.06 5.77
N ALA A 41 12.48 -12.01 4.95
CA ALA A 41 11.54 -10.91 5.07
C ALA A 41 10.12 -11.35 4.66
N ARG A 42 9.15 -10.86 5.44
CA ARG A 42 7.71 -10.96 5.24
C ARG A 42 7.15 -9.59 4.89
N ASN A 43 5.95 -9.59 4.33
CA ASN A 43 5.22 -8.39 3.97
C ASN A 43 3.88 -8.32 4.70
N LYS A 44 3.43 -7.10 4.96
CA LYS A 44 2.08 -6.78 5.44
C LYS A 44 1.56 -5.57 4.67
N LEU A 45 0.42 -5.72 4.01
CA LEU A 45 -0.30 -4.67 3.33
C LEU A 45 -1.35 -4.08 4.27
N GLN A 46 -1.41 -2.76 4.32
CA GLN A 46 -2.37 -2.02 5.13
C GLN A 46 -2.93 -0.88 4.31
N LEU A 47 -4.26 -0.82 4.18
CA LEU A 47 -4.91 0.38 3.69
C LEU A 47 -4.80 1.44 4.80
N VAL A 48 -4.18 2.57 4.49
CA VAL A 48 -3.99 3.67 5.44
C VAL A 48 -4.89 4.84 5.10
N SER A 49 -5.04 5.76 6.06
CA SER A 49 -5.78 7.00 5.83
C SER A 49 -5.10 7.85 4.76
N GLU A 50 -5.85 8.73 4.10
CA GLU A 50 -5.29 9.70 3.15
C GLU A 50 -4.23 10.60 3.81
N ALA A 51 -4.44 10.98 5.07
CA ALA A 51 -3.49 11.81 5.81
C ALA A 51 -2.15 11.09 6.03
N ASP A 52 -2.19 9.84 6.52
CA ASP A 52 -0.99 9.03 6.76
C ASP A 52 -0.29 8.68 5.44
N GLY A 53 -1.07 8.34 4.42
CA GLY A 53 -0.59 8.01 3.09
C GLY A 53 0.13 9.18 2.43
N LYS A 54 -0.48 10.37 2.43
CA LYS A 54 0.16 11.59 1.92
C LYS A 54 1.42 11.92 2.69
N LYS A 55 1.39 11.84 4.02
CA LYS A 55 2.58 12.08 4.85
C LYS A 55 3.72 11.15 4.46
N GLY A 56 3.46 9.84 4.38
CA GLY A 56 4.47 8.84 4.01
C GLY A 56 5.04 9.06 2.61
N VAL A 57 4.21 9.43 1.64
CA VAL A 57 4.68 9.77 0.28
C VAL A 57 5.56 11.03 0.29
N SER A 58 5.14 12.07 1.02
CA SER A 58 5.89 13.33 1.12
C SER A 58 7.24 13.21 1.82
N GLU A 59 7.47 12.15 2.61
CA GLU A 59 8.78 11.83 3.20
C GLU A 59 9.79 11.30 2.16
N THR A 60 9.34 10.96 0.94
CA THR A 60 10.23 10.47 -0.11
C THR A 60 10.96 11.61 -0.82
N LYS A 61 12.26 11.42 -1.12
CA LYS A 61 13.11 12.43 -1.76
C LYS A 61 12.69 12.81 -3.18
N LEU A 62 11.89 11.96 -3.83
CA LEU A 62 11.44 12.13 -5.20
C LEU A 62 9.98 12.55 -5.30
N ALA A 63 9.29 12.77 -4.17
CA ALA A 63 7.96 13.35 -4.21
C ALA A 63 8.06 14.79 -4.74
N GLU A 64 7.47 15.02 -5.91
CA GLU A 64 7.43 16.34 -6.54
C GLU A 64 6.41 17.21 -5.79
N THR A 65 6.88 18.23 -5.08
CA THR A 65 6.02 19.29 -4.53
C THR A 65 5.74 20.30 -5.63
N LYS A 66 4.49 20.33 -6.12
CA LYS A 66 4.00 21.39 -7.00
C LYS A 66 3.69 22.68 -6.22
#